data_AF-A0A973GKI7-F1
#
_entry.id   AF-A0A973GKI7-F1
#
_cell.length_a   1.000
_cell.length_b   1.000
_cell.length_c   1.000
_cell.angle_alpha   90.00
_cell.angle_beta   90.00
_cell.angle_gamma   90.00
#
_symmetry.space_group_name_H-M   'P 1'
#
loop_
_entity.id
_entity.type
_entity.pdbx_description
1 polymer ?
#
loop_
_entity_poly.entity_id
_entity_poly.type
_entity_poly.pdbx_seq_one_letter_code
_entity_poly.pdbx_strand_id
1 'polypeptide(L)'
;MKTSELAALPGQDRLAALDAIIESAETMNGQSTKFLKEKIQEFELRYEMSSAQLLEAFAKGTVRETAEIAQWLFWIDTLEANAR
;
A
#
# COMPACT_ATOMS: atom_id res chain seq x y z
N MET A 1 -9.46 2.49 20.43
CA MET A 1 -10.86 2.80 20.81
C MET A 1 -11.75 1.70 20.29
N LYS A 2 -12.61 1.10 21.12
CA LYS A 2 -13.53 0.04 20.69
C LYS A 2 -14.79 0.66 20.07
N THR A 3 -15.39 0.01 19.07
CA THR A 3 -16.58 0.50 18.36
C THR A 3 -17.76 0.84 19.30
N SER A 4 -17.86 0.13 20.43
CA SER A 4 -18.86 0.37 21.47
C SER A 4 -18.70 1.73 22.18
N GLU A 5 -17.48 2.27 22.25
CA GLU A 5 -17.18 3.54 22.92
C GLU A 5 -17.52 4.76 22.04
N LEU A 6 -17.37 4.63 20.71
CA LEU A 6 -17.85 5.63 19.73
C LEU A 6 -19.37 5.81 19.78
N ALA A 7 -20.10 4.70 19.93
CA ALA A 7 -21.56 4.70 19.92
C ALA A 7 -22.19 5.34 21.16
N ALA A 8 -21.41 5.54 22.23
CA ALA A 8 -21.84 6.17 23.47
C ALA A 8 -21.61 7.70 23.50
N LEU A 9 -20.86 8.25 22.53
CA LEU A 9 -20.55 9.69 22.48
C LEU A 9 -21.75 10.51 21.95
N PRO A 10 -22.00 11.72 22.50
CA PRO A 10 -22.93 12.71 21.95
C PRO A 10 -22.59 13.05 20.49
N GLY A 11 -23.59 13.45 19.70
CA GLY A 11 -23.46 13.56 18.23
C GLY A 11 -22.31 14.42 17.71
N GLN A 12 -21.97 15.52 18.39
CA GLN A 12 -20.83 16.37 18.01
C GLN A 12 -19.46 15.74 18.35
N ASP A 13 -19.32 15.16 19.54
CA ASP A 13 -18.08 14.49 19.95
C ASP A 13 -17.82 13.21 19.14
N ARG A 14 -18.89 12.56 18.66
CA ARG A 14 -18.81 11.40 17.77
C ARG A 14 -18.25 11.77 16.40
N LEU A 15 -18.66 12.90 15.83
CA LEU A 15 -18.14 13.36 14.53
C LEU A 15 -16.65 13.70 14.64
N ALA A 16 -16.24 14.45 15.66
CA ALA A 16 -14.83 14.76 15.89
C ALA A 16 -13.99 13.48 16.10
N ALA A 17 -14.52 12.48 16.82
CA ALA A 17 -13.83 11.21 17.01
C ALA A 17 -13.75 10.37 15.72
N LEU A 18 -14.76 10.43 14.84
CA LEU A 18 -14.73 9.79 13.54
C LEU A 18 -13.71 10.47 12.61
N ASP A 19 -13.68 11.79 12.57
CA ASP A 19 -12.73 12.56 11.77
C ASP A 19 -11.29 12.26 12.20
N ALA A 20 -11.01 12.20 13.50
CA ALA A 20 -9.69 11.84 14.02
C ALA A 20 -9.27 10.40 13.65
N ILE A 21 -10.23 9.47 13.55
CA ILE A 21 -9.96 8.10 13.11
C ILE A 21 -9.69 8.05 11.60
N ILE A 22 -10.44 8.81 10.80
CA ILE A 22 -10.24 8.92 9.36
C ILE A 22 -8.87 9.54 9.08
N GLU A 23 -8.52 10.66 9.73
CA GLU A 23 -7.23 11.33 9.57
C GLU A 23 -6.05 10.44 9.99
N SER A 24 -6.22 9.68 11.09
CA SER A 24 -5.21 8.69 11.51
C SER A 24 -5.07 7.55 10.50
N ALA A 25 -6.17 7.07 9.91
CA ALA A 25 -6.14 6.02 8.90
C ALA A 25 -5.51 6.51 7.59
N GLU A 26 -5.82 7.72 7.15
CA GLU A 26 -5.21 8.36 5.99
C GLU A 26 -3.70 8.56 6.17
N THR A 27 -3.28 8.98 7.37
CA THR A 27 -1.85 9.14 7.71
C THR A 27 -1.12 7.79 7.67
N MET A 28 -1.72 6.73 8.23
CA MET A 28 -1.14 5.37 8.19
C MET A 28 -1.09 4.79 6.77
N ASN A 29 -2.11 5.01 5.95
CA ASN A 29 -2.17 4.58 4.56
C ASN A 29 -1.15 5.36 3.70
N GLY A 30 -0.99 6.66 3.94
CA GLY A 30 0.01 7.50 3.28
C GLY A 30 1.45 7.07 3.60
N GLN A 31 1.72 6.73 4.87
CA GLN A 31 3.02 6.19 5.29
C GLN A 31 3.31 4.82 4.64
N SER A 32 2.30 3.94 4.60
CA SER A 32 2.41 2.62 3.97
C SER A 32 2.63 2.72 2.46
N THR A 33 1.91 3.63 1.79
CA THR A 33 2.06 3.92 0.35
C THR A 33 3.46 4.43 0.03
N LYS A 34 4.00 5.34 0.85
CA LYS A 34 5.36 5.86 0.67
C LYS A 34 6.41 4.74 0.80
N PHE A 35 6.30 3.92 1.83
CA PHE A 35 7.20 2.77 2.04
C PHE A 35 7.16 1.78 0.87
N LEU A 36 5.97 1.44 0.38
CA LEU A 36 5.82 0.55 -0.78
C LEU A 36 6.48 1.12 -2.04
N LYS A 37 6.32 2.41 -2.31
CA LYS A 37 6.96 3.09 -3.45
C LYS A 37 8.49 3.06 -3.36
N GLU A 38 9.05 3.27 -2.18
CA GLU A 38 10.50 3.17 -1.96
C GLU A 38 11.01 1.75 -2.24
N LYS A 39 10.29 0.72 -1.79
CA LYS A 39 10.66 -0.68 -2.08
C LYS A 39 10.54 -1.07 -3.54
N ILE A 40 9.53 -0.57 -4.24
CA ILE A 40 9.41 -0.77 -5.68
C ILE A 40 10.56 -0.07 -6.41
N GLN A 41 10.92 1.16 -6.04
CA GLN A 41 12.06 1.88 -6.64
C GLN A 41 13.40 1.18 -6.40
N GLU A 42 13.65 0.64 -5.20
CA GLU A 42 14.84 -0.17 -4.91
C GLU A 42 14.94 -1.37 -5.87
N PHE A 43 13.80 -1.97 -6.19
CA PHE A 43 13.70 -3.09 -7.12
C PHE A 43 13.96 -2.67 -8.57
N GLU A 44 13.33 -1.58 -9.02
CA GLU A 44 13.54 -1.03 -10.36
C GLU A 44 15.01 -0.66 -10.59
N LEU A 45 15.67 -0.09 -9.58
CA LEU A 45 17.09 0.23 -9.63
C LEU A 45 17.96 -1.03 -9.70
N ARG A 46 17.64 -2.07 -8.94
CA ARG A 46 18.40 -3.33 -8.93
C ARG A 46 18.36 -4.06 -10.26
N TYR A 47 17.21 -4.03 -10.93
CA TYR A 47 17.00 -4.72 -12.20
C TYR A 47 17.21 -3.81 -13.42
N GLU A 48 17.55 -2.53 -13.21
CA GLU A 48 17.71 -1.50 -14.25
C GLU A 48 16.50 -1.42 -15.22
N MET A 49 15.31 -1.73 -14.71
CA MET A 49 14.08 -1.83 -15.46
C MET A 49 12.94 -1.21 -14.67
N SER A 50 12.06 -0.49 -15.35
CA SER A 50 10.82 -0.02 -14.73
C SER A 50 9.90 -1.20 -14.40
N SER A 51 8.99 -0.99 -13.45
CA SER A 51 8.02 -2.02 -13.05
C SER A 51 7.18 -2.53 -14.23
N ALA A 52 6.84 -1.65 -15.18
CA ALA A 52 6.13 -2.04 -16.40
C ALA A 52 6.96 -2.96 -17.30
N GLN A 53 8.26 -2.68 -17.46
CA GLN A 53 9.17 -3.51 -18.25
C GLN A 53 9.42 -4.86 -17.57
N LEU A 54 9.54 -4.89 -16.24
CA LEU A 54 9.67 -6.12 -15.46
C LEU A 54 8.41 -6.99 -15.55
N LEU A 55 7.22 -6.38 -15.47
CA LEU A 55 5.95 -7.09 -15.63
C LEU A 55 5.85 -7.71 -17.02
N GLU A 56 6.22 -6.95 -18.06
CA GLU A 56 6.24 -7.46 -19.44
C GLU A 56 7.27 -8.59 -19.63
N ALA A 57 8.47 -8.45 -19.05
CA ALA A 57 9.52 -9.46 -19.11
C ALA A 57 9.16 -10.73 -18.33
N PHE A 58 8.44 -10.60 -17.22
CA PHE A 58 7.87 -11.72 -16.47
C PHE A 58 6.77 -12.42 -17.27
N ALA A 59 5.84 -11.66 -17.85
CA ALA A 59 4.76 -12.21 -18.69
C ALA A 59 5.30 -12.96 -19.92
N LYS A 60 6.43 -12.49 -20.49
CA LYS A 60 7.13 -13.16 -21.60
C LYS A 60 8.00 -14.35 -21.16
N GLY A 61 8.12 -14.61 -19.86
CA GLY A 61 8.96 -15.66 -19.29
C GLY A 61 10.47 -15.39 -19.38
N THR A 62 10.87 -14.16 -19.73
CA THR A 62 12.27 -13.72 -19.80
C THR A 62 12.88 -13.60 -18.42
N VAL A 63 12.07 -13.19 -17.43
CA VAL A 63 12.44 -13.21 -16.01
C VAL A 63 11.75 -14.41 -15.36
N ARG A 64 12.53 -15.27 -14.70
CA ARG A 64 11.98 -16.43 -13.99
C ARG A 64 11.36 -15.99 -12.67
N GLU A 65 10.30 -16.69 -12.28
CA GLU A 65 9.70 -16.53 -10.97
C GLU A 65 10.70 -16.95 -9.89
N THR A 66 11.10 -15.97 -9.07
CA THR A 66 11.90 -16.16 -7.87
C THR A 66 11.12 -15.62 -6.68
N ALA A 67 11.50 -16.01 -5.47
CA ALA A 67 10.88 -15.48 -4.25
C ALA A 67 10.92 -13.94 -4.20
N GLU A 68 11.96 -13.35 -4.78
CA GLU A 68 12.15 -11.90 -4.90
C GLU A 68 11.15 -11.25 -5.87
N ILE A 69 10.91 -11.85 -7.05
CA ILE A 69 9.90 -11.38 -8.02
C ILE A 69 8.49 -11.49 -7.43
N ALA A 70 8.18 -12.60 -6.75
CA ALA A 70 6.87 -12.80 -6.12
C ALA A 70 6.62 -11.76 -5.01
N GLN A 71 7.64 -11.44 -4.22
CA GLN A 71 7.57 -10.40 -3.20
C GLN A 71 7.33 -9.01 -3.82
N TRP A 72 8.00 -8.70 -4.93
CA TRP A 72 7.78 -7.44 -5.65
C TRP A 72 6.38 -7.33 -6.27
N LEU A 73 5.87 -8.40 -6.89
CA LEU A 73 4.51 -8.45 -7.41
C LEU A 73 3.46 -8.19 -6.31
N PHE A 74 3.68 -8.77 -5.12
CA PHE A 74 2.83 -8.51 -3.97
C PHE A 74 2.83 -7.03 -3.55
N TRP A 75 3.98 -6.34 -3.58
CA TRP A 75 4.04 -4.92 -3.28
C TRP A 75 3.30 -4.05 -4.30
N ILE A 76 3.38 -4.40 -5.59
CA ILE A 76 2.63 -3.71 -6.64
C ILE A 76 1.12 -3.87 -6.42
N ASP A 77 0.65 -5.09 -6.20
CA ASP A 77 -0.78 -5.37 -5.95
C ASP A 77 -1.29 -4.64 -4.70
N THR A 78 -0.49 -4.63 -3.63
CA THR A 78 -0.82 -3.90 -2.39
C THR A 78 -0.86 -2.39 -2.62
N LEU A 79 0.04 -1.84 -3.44
CA LEU A 79 0.04 -0.41 -3.77
C LEU A 79 -1.19 -0.03 -4.60
N GLU A 80 -1.58 -0.86 -5.57
CA GLU A 80 -2.79 -0.64 -6.36
C GLU A 80 -4.06 -0.75 -5.52
N ALA A 81 -4.12 -1.72 -4.60
CA ALA A 81 -5.24 -1.86 -3.67
C ALA A 81 -5.40 -0.64 -2.75
N ASN A 82 -4.31 -0.02 -2.33
CA ASN A 82 -4.33 1.21 -1.51
C ASN A 82 -4.68 2.48 -2.32
N ALA A 83 -4.66 2.41 -3.65
CA ALA A 83 -4.97 3.54 -4.53
C ALA A 83 -6.42 3.52 -5.07
N ARG A 84 -7.18 2.45 -4.81
CA ARG A 84 -8.60 2.30 -5.18
C ARG A 84 -9.51 2.66 -4.01
#